data_AF-A0A3M7P890-F1
#
_entry.id   AF-A0A3M7P890-F1
#
_cell.length_a   1.000
_cell.length_b   1.000
_cell.length_c   1.000
_cell.angle_alpha   90.00
_cell.angle_beta   90.00
_cell.angle_gamma   90.00
#
_symmetry.space_group_name_H-M   'P 1'
#
loop_
_entity.id
_entity.type
_entity.pdbx_description
1 polymer ?
#
loop_
_entity_poly.entity_id
_entity_poly.type
_entity_poly.pdbx_seq_one_letter_code
_entity_poly.pdbx_strand_id
1 'polypeptide(L)'
;MNASKSWIKFTRKELKLGIKSDLKFVEFKLPLKSGSKAINFFTFCITIAHEIGHNLGSIHDGETGAEACLLTDYFIMTPVQNFDKIQNMQRFSSCSISQFKATLILNGATTSNSVCMINSPIDLPVEFQNANYSLTGQYYPLNDQCIMAYGNEASFCH
;
A
#
# COMPACT_ATOMS: atom_id res chain seq x y z
N MET A 1 -15.62 17.18 19.70
CA MET A 1 -14.67 16.08 19.44
C MET A 1 -13.81 16.49 18.25
N ASN A 2 -12.51 16.72 18.45
CA ASN A 2 -11.59 17.05 17.35
C ASN A 2 -11.21 15.77 16.61
N ALA A 3 -11.69 15.63 15.37
CA ALA A 3 -11.22 14.57 14.48
C ALA A 3 -9.73 14.82 14.17
N SER A 4 -8.84 13.92 14.61
CA SER A 4 -7.46 13.95 14.15
C SER A 4 -7.45 13.61 12.67
N LYS A 5 -6.99 14.54 11.83
CA LYS A 5 -6.88 14.32 10.40
C LYS A 5 -5.69 13.39 10.13
N SER A 6 -5.97 12.19 9.63
CA SER A 6 -4.95 11.26 9.13
C SER A 6 -4.65 11.61 7.67
N TRP A 7 -3.36 11.71 7.31
CA TRP A 7 -2.94 12.06 5.95
C TRP A 7 -1.81 11.12 5.49
N ILE A 8 -1.84 10.76 4.21
CA ILE A 8 -0.73 10.07 3.54
C ILE A 8 0.22 11.15 3.00
N LYS A 9 1.50 11.09 3.38
CA LYS A 9 2.54 12.02 2.90
C LYS A 9 3.51 11.31 1.97
N PHE A 10 3.61 11.80 0.74
CA PHE A 10 4.55 11.30 -0.27
C PHE A 10 5.86 12.09 -0.23
N THR A 11 7.02 11.43 -0.15
CA THR A 11 8.33 12.10 -0.27
C THR A 11 9.32 11.28 -1.10
N ARG A 12 10.13 11.95 -1.91
CA ARG A 12 11.23 11.37 -2.71
C ARG A 12 12.59 11.47 -2.01
N LYS A 13 12.64 11.81 -0.72
CA LYS A 13 13.92 11.98 0.00
C LYS A 13 14.35 10.66 0.64
N GLU A 14 15.65 10.38 0.60
CA GLU A 14 16.26 9.35 1.45
C GLU A 14 16.02 9.72 2.92
N LEU A 15 15.34 8.85 3.66
CA LEU A 15 15.05 9.06 5.08
C LEU A 15 15.84 8.07 5.94
N LYS A 16 16.57 8.59 6.92
CA LYS A 16 17.27 7.81 7.95
C LYS A 16 16.27 7.34 9.01
N LEU A 17 16.41 6.07 9.41
CA LEU A 17 15.62 5.38 10.44
C LEU A 17 15.54 6.18 11.75
N GLY A 18 14.35 6.27 12.33
CA GLY A 18 14.09 6.94 13.60
C GLY A 18 12.68 6.65 14.08
N ILE A 19 12.51 5.60 14.87
CA ILE A 19 11.21 5.25 15.50
C ILE A 19 10.99 6.28 16.64
N LYS A 20 9.90 7.03 16.62
CA LYS A 20 9.45 7.84 17.76
C LYS A 20 8.03 7.43 18.13
N SER A 21 7.84 7.17 19.42
CA SER A 21 6.78 6.34 20.00
C SER A 21 5.44 7.02 20.23
N ASP A 22 5.23 8.31 19.95
CA ASP A 22 4.07 9.01 20.56
C ASP A 22 3.29 9.94 19.62
N LEU A 23 3.25 9.65 18.32
CA LEU A 23 2.61 10.51 17.33
C LEU A 23 1.82 9.68 16.31
N LYS A 24 0.53 10.00 16.11
CA LYS A 24 -0.37 9.43 15.08
C LYS A 24 0.06 9.80 13.66
N PHE A 25 1.30 9.50 13.32
CA PHE A 25 1.89 9.67 12.00
C PHE A 25 2.22 8.27 11.50
N VAL A 26 1.56 7.82 10.43
CA VAL A 26 2.14 6.79 9.58
C VAL A 26 3.22 7.50 8.76
N GLU A 27 4.41 7.66 9.35
CA GLU A 27 5.58 8.09 8.61
C GLU A 27 6.05 6.90 7.78
N PHE A 28 5.89 7.00 6.46
CA PHE A 28 6.32 6.00 5.49
C PHE A 28 7.85 5.85 5.54
N LYS A 29 8.34 4.91 6.35
CA LYS A 29 9.75 4.52 6.37
C LYS A 29 9.94 3.32 5.47
N LEU A 30 10.30 3.57 4.23
CA LEU A 30 10.66 2.52 3.30
C LEU A 30 12.09 2.07 3.59
N PRO A 31 12.37 0.77 3.75
CA PRO A 31 13.74 0.28 3.81
C PRO A 31 14.35 0.42 2.40
N LEU A 32 14.90 1.59 2.12
CA LEU A 32 15.87 1.75 1.05
C LEU A 32 17.14 1.02 1.50
N LYS A 33 17.25 -0.27 1.16
CA LYS A 33 18.57 -0.93 1.19
C LYS A 33 19.46 -0.12 0.25
N SER A 34 20.63 0.27 0.74
CA SER A 34 21.62 1.03 -0.03
C SER A 34 21.87 0.31 -1.37
N GLY A 35 21.48 0.94 -2.48
CA GLY A 35 21.56 0.37 -3.83
C GLY A 35 20.24 0.28 -4.60
N SER A 36 19.08 0.44 -3.95
CA SER A 36 17.78 0.43 -4.64
C SER A 36 17.55 1.75 -5.40
N LYS A 37 17.93 1.76 -6.67
CA LYS A 37 17.57 2.81 -7.64
C LYS A 37 16.04 2.90 -7.72
N ALA A 38 15.51 4.10 -7.45
CA ALA A 38 14.13 4.56 -7.61
C ALA A 38 13.01 3.51 -7.43
N ILE A 39 12.24 3.63 -6.34
CA ILE A 39 10.93 2.98 -6.24
C ILE A 39 10.10 3.49 -7.41
N ASN A 40 9.86 2.62 -8.40
CA ASN A 40 9.02 2.95 -9.53
C ASN A 40 7.57 3.17 -9.06
N PHE A 41 6.82 4.00 -9.78
CA PHE A 41 5.43 4.36 -9.45
C PHE A 41 4.53 3.14 -9.19
N PHE A 42 4.79 2.02 -9.87
CA PHE A 42 4.02 0.78 -9.76
C PHE A 42 4.25 0.06 -8.43
N THR A 43 5.51 -0.06 -8.01
CA THR A 43 5.90 -0.59 -6.69
C THR A 43 5.31 0.30 -5.59
N PHE A 44 5.24 1.60 -5.85
CA PHE A 44 4.69 2.56 -4.91
C PHE A 44 3.19 2.35 -4.64
N CYS A 45 2.37 2.02 -5.66
CA CYS A 45 0.96 1.67 -5.47
C CYS A 45 0.78 0.44 -4.57
N ILE A 46 1.64 -0.57 -4.72
CA ILE A 46 1.63 -1.79 -3.90
C ILE A 46 2.00 -1.45 -2.46
N THR A 47 3.02 -0.61 -2.26
CA THR A 47 3.39 -0.09 -0.94
C THR A 47 2.24 0.65 -0.28
N ILE A 48 1.53 1.54 -0.98
CA ILE A 48 0.37 2.23 -0.40
C ILE A 48 -0.68 1.20 0.05
N ALA A 49 -0.98 0.20 -0.79
CA ALA A 49 -1.95 -0.83 -0.45
C ALA A 49 -1.50 -1.66 0.78
N HIS A 50 -0.21 -1.95 0.89
CA HIS A 50 0.40 -2.64 2.04
C HIS A 50 0.18 -1.87 3.35
N GLU A 51 0.52 -0.58 3.35
CA GLU A 51 0.34 0.27 4.54
C GLU A 51 -1.13 0.53 4.87
N ILE A 52 -2.01 0.58 3.86
CA ILE A 52 -3.46 0.58 4.09
C ILE A 52 -3.88 -0.72 4.75
N GLY A 53 -3.33 -1.87 4.35
CA GLY A 53 -3.59 -3.16 5.00
C GLY A 53 -3.20 -3.15 6.48
N HIS A 54 -2.06 -2.57 6.85
CA HIS A 54 -1.72 -2.38 8.27
C HIS A 54 -2.73 -1.48 9.01
N ASN A 55 -3.18 -0.38 8.39
CA ASN A 55 -4.22 0.47 8.98
C ASN A 55 -5.58 -0.25 9.14
N LEU A 56 -5.86 -1.24 8.30
CA LEU A 56 -7.04 -2.11 8.40
C LEU A 56 -6.84 -3.29 9.37
N GLY A 57 -5.70 -3.37 10.05
CA GLY A 57 -5.42 -4.32 11.11
C GLY A 57 -4.77 -5.64 10.68
N SER A 58 -4.26 -5.74 9.44
CA SER A 58 -3.48 -6.91 9.03
C SER A 58 -2.03 -6.79 9.48
N ILE A 59 -1.47 -7.91 9.93
CA ILE A 59 -0.01 -8.10 10.05
C ILE A 59 0.55 -8.60 8.71
N HIS A 60 1.86 -8.85 8.65
CA HIS A 60 2.44 -9.44 7.45
C HIS A 60 2.02 -10.90 7.25
N ASP A 61 1.94 -11.32 5.99
CA ASP A 61 1.80 -12.74 5.66
C ASP A 61 3.05 -13.53 6.12
N GLY A 62 2.84 -14.67 6.76
CA GLY A 62 3.90 -15.56 7.27
C GLY A 62 4.40 -15.22 8.68
N GLU A 63 3.86 -14.17 9.31
CA GLU A 63 4.09 -13.86 10.72
C GLU A 63 3.10 -14.59 11.64
N THR A 64 3.37 -14.55 12.95
CA THR A 64 2.50 -15.16 13.97
C THR A 64 1.09 -14.57 13.93
N GLY A 65 0.07 -15.40 13.68
CA GLY A 65 -1.31 -14.98 13.44
C GLY A 65 -1.71 -14.90 11.95
N ALA A 66 -0.76 -15.12 11.04
CA ALA A 66 -0.95 -15.19 9.59
C ALA A 66 -0.10 -16.30 8.92
N GLU A 67 0.30 -17.32 9.67
CA GLU A 67 1.21 -18.39 9.24
C GLU A 67 0.66 -19.24 8.10
N ALA A 68 -0.67 -19.29 7.97
CA ALA A 68 -1.34 -20.01 6.89
C ALA A 68 -1.15 -19.36 5.51
N CYS A 69 -0.73 -18.09 5.47
CA CYS A 69 -0.43 -17.36 4.24
C CYS A 69 1.08 -17.17 4.16
N LEU A 70 1.74 -17.86 3.23
CA LEU A 70 3.20 -17.86 3.18
C LEU A 70 3.71 -16.51 2.65
N LEU A 71 4.79 -15.98 3.23
CA LEU A 71 5.46 -14.78 2.73
C LEU A 71 5.90 -14.94 1.25
N THR A 72 6.18 -16.17 0.82
CA THR A 72 6.56 -16.53 -0.55
C THR A 72 5.38 -16.63 -1.52
N ASP A 73 4.15 -16.36 -1.07
CA ASP A 73 3.01 -16.19 -1.96
C ASP A 73 2.90 -14.77 -2.51
N TYR A 74 3.65 -13.82 -1.95
CA TYR A 74 3.82 -12.46 -2.47
C TYR A 74 2.49 -11.70 -2.67
N PHE A 75 1.50 -11.98 -1.81
CA PHE A 75 0.32 -11.12 -1.66
C PHE A 75 0.72 -9.75 -1.10
N ILE A 76 -0.18 -8.76 -1.18
CA ILE A 76 0.11 -7.36 -0.81
C ILE A 76 0.77 -7.24 0.58
N MET A 77 0.38 -8.05 1.56
CA MET A 77 0.91 -7.99 2.94
C MET A 77 2.19 -8.81 3.16
N THR A 78 2.83 -9.32 2.11
CA THR A 78 4.15 -9.94 2.25
C THR A 78 5.18 -8.93 2.80
N PRO A 79 6.07 -9.32 3.73
CA PRO A 79 7.15 -8.44 4.19
C PRO A 79 8.26 -8.30 3.14
N VAL A 80 8.25 -9.10 2.07
CA VAL A 80 9.25 -9.11 1.01
C VAL A 80 8.59 -9.12 -0.36
N GLN A 81 8.77 -8.05 -1.13
CA GLN A 81 8.26 -7.98 -2.50
C GLN A 81 9.10 -8.81 -3.46
N ASN A 82 8.42 -9.62 -4.28
CA ASN A 82 9.00 -10.38 -5.38
C ASN A 82 7.96 -10.55 -6.50
N PHE A 83 8.40 -10.42 -7.75
CA PHE A 83 7.56 -10.47 -8.95
C PHE A 83 7.31 -11.90 -9.48
N ASP A 84 7.88 -12.93 -8.88
CA ASP A 84 7.67 -14.34 -9.28
C ASP A 84 6.19 -14.77 -9.29
N LYS A 85 5.34 -14.12 -8.48
CA LYS A 85 3.89 -14.34 -8.44
C LYS A 85 3.13 -13.02 -8.61
N ILE A 86 3.39 -12.32 -9.71
CA ILE A 86 2.86 -10.97 -9.96
C ILE A 86 1.33 -10.84 -9.82
N GLN A 87 0.58 -11.91 -10.12
CA GLN A 87 -0.88 -11.96 -9.94
C GLN A 87 -1.33 -11.82 -8.48
N ASN A 88 -0.48 -12.19 -7.52
CA ASN A 88 -0.77 -12.09 -6.09
C ASN A 88 -0.44 -10.70 -5.56
N MET A 89 0.52 -9.98 -6.17
CA MET A 89 0.96 -8.65 -5.73
C MET A 89 -0.13 -7.57 -5.85
N GLN A 90 -1.25 -7.88 -6.50
CA GLN A 90 -2.42 -7.00 -6.62
C GLN A 90 -3.59 -7.44 -5.72
N ARG A 91 -3.36 -8.40 -4.82
CA ARG A 91 -4.42 -9.02 -4.00
C ARG A 91 -3.96 -9.14 -2.55
N PHE A 92 -4.92 -9.01 -1.64
CA PHE A 92 -4.72 -9.39 -0.25
C PHE A 92 -4.87 -10.90 -0.09
N SER A 93 -4.09 -11.49 0.82
CA SER A 93 -4.19 -12.91 1.16
C SER A 93 -5.50 -13.19 1.92
N SER A 94 -5.87 -14.46 2.06
CA SER A 94 -6.99 -14.85 2.91
C SER A 94 -6.78 -14.48 4.39
N CYS A 95 -5.53 -14.46 4.86
CA CYS A 95 -5.19 -14.08 6.24
C CYS A 95 -5.44 -12.60 6.47
N SER A 96 -4.95 -11.74 5.57
CA SER A 96 -5.22 -10.29 5.64
C SER A 96 -6.71 -9.99 5.59
N ILE A 97 -7.45 -10.63 4.67
CA ILE A 97 -8.92 -10.43 4.57
C ILE A 97 -9.62 -10.86 5.86
N SER A 98 -9.20 -11.95 6.48
CA SER A 98 -9.76 -12.40 7.76
C SER A 98 -9.47 -11.40 8.88
N GLN A 99 -8.26 -10.85 8.93
CA GLN A 99 -7.85 -9.85 9.93
C GLN A 99 -8.56 -8.50 9.71
N PHE A 100 -8.76 -8.08 8.45
CA PHE A 100 -9.59 -6.92 8.14
C PHE A 100 -11.00 -7.12 8.67
N LYS A 101 -11.62 -8.28 8.39
CA LYS A 101 -12.97 -8.56 8.87
C LYS A 101 -13.03 -8.51 10.40
N ALA A 102 -12.08 -9.13 11.11
CA ALA A 102 -12.03 -9.09 12.58
C ALA A 102 -11.85 -7.67 13.13
N THR A 103 -11.08 -6.83 12.44
CA THR A 103 -10.83 -5.44 12.85
C THR A 103 -12.03 -4.54 12.57
N LEU A 104 -12.74 -4.76 11.46
CA LEU A 104 -13.82 -3.90 10.98
C LEU A 104 -15.20 -4.33 11.48
N ILE A 105 -15.43 -5.63 11.65
CA ILE A 105 -16.74 -6.22 11.93
C ILE A 105 -16.64 -7.22 13.08
N LEU A 106 -17.48 -7.04 14.09
CA LEU A 106 -17.65 -7.97 15.19
C LEU A 106 -19.14 -8.29 15.36
N ASN A 107 -19.49 -9.58 15.34
CA ASN A 107 -20.89 -10.05 15.48
C ASN A 107 -21.88 -9.40 14.50
N GLY A 108 -21.44 -9.11 13.28
CA GLY A 108 -22.26 -8.49 12.24
C GLY A 108 -22.45 -6.98 12.38
N ALA A 109 -21.79 -6.34 13.34
CA ALA A 109 -21.79 -4.88 13.53
C ALA A 109 -20.40 -4.30 13.31
N THR A 110 -20.33 -3.02 12.94
CA THR A 110 -19.06 -2.29 12.82
C THR A 110 -18.41 -2.11 14.18
N THR A 111 -17.09 -2.29 14.23
CA THR A 111 -16.29 -2.06 15.44
C THR A 111 -16.07 -0.58 15.69
N SER A 112 -15.69 -0.21 16.91
CA SER A 112 -15.23 1.15 17.23
C SER A 112 -14.06 1.63 16.37
N ASN A 113 -13.23 0.70 15.87
CA ASN A 113 -12.10 1.00 14.98
C ASN A 113 -12.52 1.43 13.58
N SER A 114 -13.76 1.13 13.16
CA SER A 114 -14.23 1.37 11.78
C SER A 114 -15.36 2.40 11.69
N VAL A 115 -15.78 3.00 12.81
CA VAL A 115 -16.85 4.02 12.84
C VAL A 115 -16.57 5.20 11.91
N CYS A 116 -15.31 5.54 11.64
CA CYS A 116 -14.95 6.62 10.72
C CYS A 116 -15.07 6.27 9.23
N MET A 117 -15.40 5.02 8.88
CA MET A 117 -15.50 4.53 7.49
C MET A 117 -16.93 4.16 7.08
N ILE A 118 -17.93 4.47 7.91
CA ILE A 118 -19.33 4.11 7.64
C ILE A 118 -20.11 5.18 6.90
N ASN A 119 -19.58 6.40 6.83
CA ASN A 119 -20.22 7.52 6.14
C ASN A 119 -19.67 7.66 4.72
N SER A 120 -20.53 8.11 3.81
CA SER A 120 -20.09 8.52 2.47
C SER A 120 -19.48 9.92 2.52
N PRO A 121 -18.45 10.21 1.68
CA PRO A 121 -17.97 11.58 1.51
C PRO A 121 -19.08 12.45 0.90
N ILE A 122 -19.24 13.66 1.44
CA ILE A 122 -20.25 14.63 0.96
C ILE A 122 -19.78 15.28 -0.34
N ASP A 123 -18.50 15.66 -0.40
CA ASP A 123 -17.85 16.25 -1.57
C ASP A 123 -16.64 15.40 -1.95
N LEU A 124 -16.62 14.91 -3.18
CA LEU A 124 -15.43 14.29 -3.76
C LEU A 124 -14.56 15.36 -4.41
N PRO A 125 -13.25 15.40 -4.15
CA PRO A 125 -12.33 16.28 -4.86
C PRO A 125 -12.45 16.08 -6.38
N VAL A 126 -12.26 17.15 -7.15
CA VAL A 126 -12.40 17.15 -8.61
C VAL A 126 -11.51 16.11 -9.28
N GLU A 127 -10.37 15.79 -8.65
CA GLU A 127 -9.42 14.78 -9.07
C GLU A 127 -10.02 13.37 -9.06
N PHE A 128 -10.93 13.07 -8.12
CA PHE A 128 -11.64 11.78 -8.08
C PHE A 128 -12.76 11.71 -9.12
N GLN A 129 -13.44 12.83 -9.38
CA GLN A 129 -14.53 12.89 -10.36
C GLN A 129 -14.01 12.67 -11.79
N ASN A 130 -12.81 13.18 -12.07
CA ASN A 130 -12.13 13.03 -13.35
C ASN A 130 -11.11 11.87 -13.37
N ALA A 131 -11.16 10.98 -12.37
CA ALA A 131 -10.23 9.87 -12.30
C ALA A 131 -10.42 8.94 -13.51
N ASN A 132 -9.32 8.61 -14.17
CA ASN A 132 -9.31 7.64 -15.24
C ASN A 132 -9.08 6.23 -14.66
N TYR A 133 -10.05 5.34 -14.86
CA TYR A 133 -10.01 3.94 -14.39
C TYR A 133 -9.44 2.97 -15.43
N SER A 134 -8.84 3.47 -16.51
CA SER A 134 -8.07 2.66 -17.45
C SER A 134 -6.92 1.97 -16.74
N LEU A 135 -6.50 0.82 -17.24
CA LEU A 135 -5.36 0.09 -16.67
C LEU A 135 -4.11 0.96 -16.77
N THR A 136 -3.27 0.95 -15.73
CA THR A 136 -2.10 1.83 -15.66
C THR A 136 -1.16 1.65 -16.87
N GLY A 137 -1.05 0.43 -17.41
CA GLY A 137 -0.27 0.15 -18.63
C GLY A 137 -0.86 0.70 -19.93
N GLN A 138 -2.14 1.10 -19.94
CA GLN A 138 -2.76 1.81 -21.07
C GLN A 138 -2.44 3.31 -21.03
N TYR A 139 -2.13 3.86 -19.85
CA TYR A 139 -1.78 5.27 -19.68
C TYR A 139 -0.28 5.51 -19.74
N TYR A 140 0.53 4.58 -19.22
CA TYR A 140 1.99 4.64 -19.25
C TYR A 140 2.54 3.51 -20.11
N PRO A 141 2.91 3.77 -21.38
CA PRO A 141 3.60 2.82 -22.25
C PRO A 141 4.92 2.32 -21.66
N LEU A 142 5.44 1.19 -22.18
CA LEU A 142 6.64 0.53 -21.64
C LEU A 142 7.86 1.47 -21.51
N ASN A 143 8.10 2.34 -22.49
CA ASN A 143 9.19 3.33 -22.41
C ASN A 143 9.00 4.31 -21.24
N ASP A 144 7.80 4.83 -21.04
CA ASP A 144 7.51 5.76 -19.95
C ASP A 144 7.69 5.08 -18.59
N GLN A 145 7.33 3.80 -18.48
CA GLN A 145 7.59 3.01 -17.27
C GLN A 145 9.09 2.86 -17.01
N CYS A 146 9.90 2.61 -18.03
CA CYS A 146 11.36 2.58 -17.91
C CYS A 146 11.92 3.95 -17.49
N ILE A 147 11.45 5.04 -18.10
CA ILE A 147 11.87 6.40 -17.74
C ILE A 147 11.55 6.72 -16.28
N MET A 148 10.34 6.38 -15.82
CA MET A 148 9.94 6.56 -14.43
C MET A 148 10.78 5.72 -13.45
N ALA A 149 11.17 4.51 -13.85
CA ALA A 149 11.90 3.57 -13.00
C ALA A 149 13.42 3.84 -12.98
N TYR A 150 14.02 4.25 -14.08
CA TYR A 150 15.47 4.28 -14.25
C TYR A 150 16.02 5.64 -14.67
N GLY A 151 15.17 6.63 -14.93
CA GLY A 151 15.54 7.99 -15.32
C GLY A 151 15.37 8.28 -16.81
N ASN A 152 15.53 9.55 -17.19
CA ASN A 152 15.18 10.07 -18.52
C ASN A 152 15.90 9.42 -19.71
N GLU A 153 17.02 8.74 -19.48
CA GLU A 153 17.79 8.06 -20.53
C GLU A 153 17.35 6.60 -20.74
N ALA A 154 16.45 6.09 -19.91
CA ALA A 154 16.00 4.71 -19.99
C ALA A 154 14.97 4.50 -21.10
N SER A 155 14.97 3.29 -21.66
CA SER A 155 13.98 2.84 -22.65
C SER A 155 13.66 1.37 -22.46
N PHE A 156 12.61 0.90 -23.12
CA PHE A 156 12.24 -0.51 -23.14
C PHE A 156 13.24 -1.32 -23.98
N CYS A 157 13.71 -2.43 -23.43
CA CYS A 157 14.59 -3.34 -24.13
C CYS A 157 13.77 -4.24 -25.06
N HIS A 158 14.14 -4.28 -26.34
CA HIS A 158 13.57 -5.18 -27.34
C HIS A 158 14.39 -6.45 -27.48
#